data_AF-A0A8H3LNP8-F1
#
_entry.id   AF-A0A8H3LNP8-F1
#
_cell.length_a   1.000
_cell.length_b   1.000
_cell.length_c   1.000
_cell.angle_alpha   90.00
_cell.angle_beta   90.00
_cell.angle_gamma   90.00
#
_symmetry.space_group_name_H-M   'P 1'
#
loop_
_entity.id
_entity.type
_entity.pdbx_description
1 polymer ?
#
loop_
_entity_poly.entity_id
_entity_poly.type
_entity_poly.pdbx_seq_one_letter_code
_entity_poly.pdbx_strand_id
1 'polypeptide(L)'
;MVLRILYVLLKPNIEPSKDILLHEVEMDLLLKGHKLSDNIPYTVMFIKVKGTEEIIEGKNNFKSLILSHIIPKHMNYALTYHVGCGPSFYGDLLSSANKESLITLSLFFCGLPRNPLSSSGFLVALAFALPLVSMNNDGTLTHIKLSNISSEIFQIILKYIYGGVISLNEQEPLEILEILTTADELLLQELVDYLQDYLIKNKSEWIEQHFELVHRTSFQSNSLLELQQFCTNFMAKSPEKIFKSLDFTLLPENSLISLIKRDDLQMKEVEIWEHVLKWGLAKNPTLILDPNTWSDDDFKAIENTLQHVLPLIRFFSLSSEEFVQKVHPYKKLLKSQLYEELFMSYLDPNIEPSDNISLPRYKNDVIINSNIVNLNIVSLISRWIDKKDIENKYAYTRELYLPYEFKLLLRGSRDGFTPKMFHELCDDILYTVTFIKVKETGEIIGGYNPLVWESSNEIKYGKTKDSFIFSFKSKDNFKDPILSNVKRTEYAIAYCNKYGPAFHSDLLLYTKGDDSGLKEYNVHKCKQKRYEKKIRDTEEHFLMEDYEVFQIIKKDV
;
A
#
# COMPACT_ATOMS: atom_id res chain seq x y z
N MET A 1 -17.89 8.60 34.56
CA MET A 1 -17.73 9.75 33.65
C MET A 1 -16.24 9.84 33.34
N VAL A 2 -15.85 9.96 32.08
CA VAL A 2 -14.43 10.12 31.71
C VAL A 2 -14.17 11.61 31.60
N LEU A 3 -13.12 12.11 32.27
CA LEU A 3 -12.69 13.51 32.16
C LEU A 3 -11.36 13.53 31.40
N ARG A 4 -11.32 14.25 30.28
CA ARG A 4 -10.10 14.52 29.53
C ARG A 4 -9.68 15.97 29.79
N ILE A 5 -8.45 16.16 30.25
CA ILE A 5 -7.89 17.50 30.50
C ILE A 5 -6.77 17.72 29.49
N LEU A 6 -6.93 18.74 28.65
CA LEU A 6 -5.90 19.25 27.76
C LEU A 6 -5.16 20.37 28.48
N TYR A 7 -3.84 20.29 28.59
CA TYR A 7 -3.03 21.40 29.10
C TYR A 7 -1.80 21.62 28.23
N VAL A 8 -1.36 22.88 28.19
CA VAL A 8 -0.19 23.33 27.45
C VAL A 8 0.94 23.59 28.43
N LEU A 9 2.09 22.94 28.23
CA LEU A 9 3.31 23.28 28.95
C LEU A 9 4.18 24.20 28.08
N LEU A 10 4.32 25.45 28.50
CA LEU A 10 5.31 26.37 27.94
C LEU A 10 6.63 26.17 28.68
N LYS A 11 7.70 25.78 27.97
CA LYS A 11 9.05 25.77 28.55
C LYS A 11 9.49 27.22 28.81
N PRO A 12 10.09 27.55 29.96
CA PRO A 12 10.69 28.85 30.15
C PRO A 12 11.89 29.01 29.21
N ASN A 13 11.94 30.12 28.46
CA ASN A 13 13.04 30.63 27.63
C ASN A 13 13.19 30.12 26.17
N ILE A 14 12.09 29.88 25.44
CA ILE A 14 12.14 29.72 23.98
C ILE A 14 11.13 30.69 23.34
N GLU A 15 11.52 31.34 22.23
CA GLU A 15 10.64 32.24 21.48
C GLU A 15 9.28 31.58 21.15
N PRO A 16 8.16 32.33 21.11
CA PRO A 16 6.81 31.77 21.12
C PRO A 16 6.36 31.08 19.82
N SER A 17 7.28 30.72 18.93
CA SER A 17 6.94 30.38 17.54
C SER A 17 7.10 28.92 17.16
N LYS A 18 7.64 28.01 17.99
CA LYS A 18 7.88 26.63 17.50
C LYS A 18 7.58 25.41 18.37
N ASP A 19 7.35 25.49 19.67
CA ASP A 19 7.09 24.25 20.45
C ASP A 19 5.96 24.44 21.47
N ILE A 20 4.71 24.24 21.03
CA ILE A 20 3.56 24.04 21.92
C ILE A 20 3.38 22.53 22.09
N LEU A 21 3.71 22.01 23.27
CA LEU A 21 3.40 20.63 23.64
C LEU A 21 2.05 20.59 24.34
N LEU A 22 1.04 20.07 23.63
CA LEU A 22 -0.27 19.73 24.17
C LEU A 22 -0.20 18.34 24.80
N HIS A 23 -0.57 18.24 26.07
CA HIS A 23 -0.66 16.97 26.78
C HIS A 23 -2.12 16.66 27.13
N GLU A 24 -2.54 15.43 26.86
CA GLU A 24 -3.86 14.89 27.21
C GLU A 24 -3.74 13.91 28.37
N VAL A 25 -4.58 14.08 29.40
CA VAL A 25 -4.70 13.14 30.52
C VAL A 25 -6.14 12.69 30.66
N GLU A 26 -6.36 11.37 30.65
CA GLU A 26 -7.67 10.73 30.75
C GLU A 26 -7.91 10.18 32.17
N MET A 27 -9.02 10.56 32.81
CA MET A 27 -9.39 10.15 34.17
C MET A 27 -10.77 9.51 34.23
N ASP A 28 -10.89 8.40 34.96
CA ASP A 28 -12.16 7.72 35.22
C ASP A 28 -12.78 8.21 36.54
N LEU A 29 -13.93 8.88 36.46
CA LEU A 29 -14.74 9.25 37.62
C LEU A 29 -15.74 8.16 37.94
N LEU A 30 -15.58 7.56 39.13
CA LEU A 30 -16.49 6.61 39.76
C LEU A 30 -17.30 7.34 40.86
N LEU A 31 -18.58 7.56 40.58
CA LEU A 31 -19.53 8.05 41.58
C LEU A 31 -20.09 6.85 42.36
N LYS A 32 -19.88 6.79 43.68
CA LYS A 32 -20.47 5.77 44.53
C LYS A 32 -21.16 6.41 45.74
N GLY A 33 -22.49 6.38 45.72
CA GLY A 33 -23.42 6.32 46.86
C GLY A 33 -23.30 7.32 48.01
N HIS A 34 -24.42 7.96 48.36
CA HIS A 34 -24.55 8.79 49.57
C HIS A 34 -24.24 8.00 50.85
N LYS A 35 -23.37 8.57 51.71
CA LYS A 35 -23.21 8.11 53.09
C LYS A 35 -24.04 9.03 54.02
N LEU A 36 -24.97 8.43 54.77
CA LEU A 36 -25.67 9.12 55.85
C LEU A 36 -24.79 9.10 57.09
N SER A 37 -24.29 10.26 57.50
CA SER A 37 -23.92 10.55 58.88
C SER A 37 -24.48 11.90 59.28
N ASP A 38 -24.81 12.04 60.55
CA ASP A 38 -25.74 13.03 61.07
C ASP A 38 -25.51 14.46 60.55
N ASN A 39 -26.54 14.94 59.83
CA ASN A 39 -26.89 16.31 59.46
C ASN A 39 -26.39 17.00 58.19
N ILE A 40 -25.60 16.39 57.29
CA ILE A 40 -25.46 16.93 55.91
C ILE A 40 -25.22 15.78 54.91
N PRO A 41 -26.07 15.56 53.88
CA PRO A 41 -25.72 14.65 52.80
C PRO A 41 -24.57 15.23 51.97
N TYR A 42 -23.46 14.50 51.87
CA TYR A 42 -22.35 14.82 50.96
C TYR A 42 -22.11 13.67 49.99
N THR A 43 -21.81 14.01 48.74
CA THR A 43 -21.47 13.05 47.68
C THR A 43 -19.98 12.77 47.74
N VAL A 44 -19.59 11.51 47.93
CA VAL A 44 -18.21 11.06 47.82
C VAL A 44 -17.96 10.60 46.39
N MET A 45 -16.96 11.16 45.75
CA MET A 45 -16.60 10.83 44.37
C MET A 45 -15.18 10.27 44.37
N PHE A 46 -15.02 9.13 43.71
CA PHE A 46 -13.76 8.42 43.59
C PHE A 46 -13.19 8.65 42.19
N ILE A 47 -11.91 9.00 42.11
CA ILE A 47 -11.21 9.20 40.84
C ILE A 47 -10.17 8.11 40.70
N LYS A 48 -10.17 7.43 39.55
CA LYS A 48 -9.11 6.53 39.14
C LYS A 48 -8.40 7.12 37.94
N VAL A 49 -7.09 7.30 38.04
CA VAL A 49 -6.29 7.76 36.90
C VAL A 49 -5.99 6.54 36.03
N LYS A 50 -6.25 6.65 34.72
CA LYS A 50 -6.09 5.53 33.79
C LYS A 50 -4.60 5.21 33.66
N GLY A 51 -4.21 3.97 33.95
CA GLY A 51 -2.81 3.54 33.99
C GLY A 51 -2.18 3.43 35.38
N THR A 52 -2.91 3.77 36.46
CA THR A 52 -2.46 3.53 37.85
C THR A 52 -3.45 2.64 38.62
N GLU A 53 -2.98 1.94 39.65
CA GLU A 53 -3.83 1.14 40.55
C GLU A 53 -4.47 1.99 41.68
N GLU A 54 -4.17 3.28 41.74
CA GLU A 54 -4.60 4.16 42.82
C GLU A 54 -6.04 4.66 42.63
N ILE A 55 -6.83 4.62 43.71
CA ILE A 55 -8.20 5.14 43.78
C ILE A 55 -8.23 6.25 44.82
N ILE A 56 -8.63 7.46 44.40
CA ILE A 56 -8.59 8.66 45.23
C ILE A 56 -9.98 9.00 45.76
N GLU A 57 -10.14 9.09 47.09
CA GLU A 57 -11.38 9.52 47.76
C GLU A 57 -11.39 11.05 48.00
N GLY A 58 -12.27 11.79 47.31
CA GLY A 58 -12.36 13.23 47.47
C GLY A 58 -13.37 13.66 48.55
N LYS A 59 -12.88 14.10 49.72
CA LYS A 59 -13.68 14.86 50.70
C LYS A 59 -13.42 16.36 50.53
N ASN A 60 -14.34 17.07 49.88
CA ASN A 60 -14.45 18.54 49.82
C ASN A 60 -13.20 19.37 49.45
N ASN A 61 -12.10 18.77 48.98
CA ASN A 61 -10.92 19.49 48.51
C ASN A 61 -10.23 18.76 47.34
N PHE A 62 -10.96 18.60 46.24
CA PHE A 62 -10.49 17.99 44.97
C PHE A 62 -9.24 18.68 44.39
N LYS A 63 -8.99 19.95 44.77
CA LYS A 63 -8.06 20.89 44.14
C LYS A 63 -6.57 20.57 44.33
N SER A 64 -6.14 20.08 45.50
CA SER A 64 -4.70 19.85 45.76
C SER A 64 -4.21 18.47 45.32
N LEU A 65 -5.10 17.47 45.30
CA LEU A 65 -4.70 16.09 45.05
C LEU A 65 -4.45 15.80 43.57
N ILE A 66 -5.32 16.31 42.68
CA ILE A 66 -5.22 16.09 41.22
C ILE A 66 -3.97 16.77 40.65
N LEU A 67 -3.70 18.02 41.03
CA LEU A 67 -2.54 18.79 40.54
C LEU A 67 -1.19 18.27 41.07
N SER A 68 -1.15 17.67 42.27
CA SER A 68 0.08 17.10 42.85
C SER A 68 0.57 15.82 42.16
N HIS A 69 -0.28 15.16 41.36
CA HIS A 69 0.04 13.90 40.67
C HIS A 69 0.17 14.04 39.14
N ILE A 70 -0.35 15.13 38.55
CA ILE A 70 -0.20 15.42 37.11
C ILE A 70 1.12 16.13 36.81
N ILE A 71 1.66 16.92 37.75
CA ILE A 71 2.88 17.73 37.53
C ILE A 71 4.07 17.10 38.28
N PRO A 72 5.24 16.91 37.65
CA PRO A 72 6.41 16.30 38.30
C PRO A 72 6.83 17.06 39.56
N LYS A 73 7.16 16.31 40.64
CA LYS A 73 7.51 16.80 41.99
C LYS A 73 8.71 17.77 42.08
N HIS A 74 9.35 18.13 40.97
CA HIS A 74 10.57 18.93 40.93
C HIS A 74 10.36 20.41 40.54
N MET A 75 9.12 20.86 40.34
CA MET A 75 8.82 22.28 40.05
C MET A 75 8.06 22.94 41.21
N ASN A 76 8.64 23.98 41.81
CA ASN A 76 8.02 24.79 42.86
C ASN A 76 7.06 25.82 42.24
N TYR A 77 5.77 25.75 42.57
CA TYR A 77 4.76 26.74 42.16
C TYR A 77 3.89 27.15 43.36
N ALA A 78 3.51 28.43 43.43
CA ALA A 78 2.53 28.95 44.39
C ALA A 78 1.13 29.02 43.74
N LEU A 79 0.09 28.54 44.44
CA LEU A 79 -1.30 28.51 43.98
C LEU A 79 -2.16 29.50 44.76
N THR A 80 -2.84 30.41 44.08
CA THR A 80 -3.90 31.26 44.68
C THR A 80 -5.31 30.80 44.28
N TYR A 81 -6.30 31.09 45.13
CA TYR A 81 -7.68 30.59 45.08
C TYR A 81 -8.68 31.73 45.16
N HIS A 82 -9.72 31.75 44.31
CA HIS A 82 -10.93 32.55 44.54
C HIS A 82 -12.20 31.80 44.12
N VAL A 83 -13.25 31.87 44.94
CA VAL A 83 -14.62 31.45 44.61
C VAL A 83 -15.54 32.64 44.87
N GLY A 84 -16.34 33.01 43.87
CA GLY A 84 -17.35 34.07 44.00
C GLY A 84 -18.29 34.12 42.80
N CYS A 85 -19.56 34.40 43.06
CA CYS A 85 -20.56 34.75 42.04
C CYS A 85 -20.79 36.27 42.04
N GLY A 86 -20.60 36.92 40.89
CA GLY A 86 -21.14 38.26 40.62
C GLY A 86 -20.12 39.33 40.15
N PRO A 87 -20.60 40.43 39.54
CA PRO A 87 -19.77 41.37 38.76
C PRO A 87 -18.90 42.33 39.58
N SER A 88 -19.03 42.37 40.92
CA SER A 88 -18.24 43.25 41.80
C SER A 88 -16.85 42.70 42.14
N PHE A 89 -16.46 41.56 41.58
CA PHE A 89 -15.23 40.83 41.92
C PHE A 89 -13.95 41.36 41.25
N TYR A 90 -14.06 42.31 40.31
CA TYR A 90 -12.91 42.80 39.53
C TYR A 90 -12.03 43.82 40.27
N GLY A 91 -12.54 44.47 41.32
CA GLY A 91 -11.81 45.51 42.06
C GLY A 91 -10.70 44.97 42.97
N ASP A 92 -10.89 43.79 43.56
CA ASP A 92 -9.98 43.24 44.57
C ASP A 92 -8.84 42.37 43.98
N LEU A 93 -8.90 42.07 42.67
CA LEU A 93 -7.87 41.29 41.96
C LEU A 93 -6.54 42.06 41.83
N LEU A 94 -6.59 43.39 41.86
CA LEU A 94 -5.45 44.27 41.57
C LEU A 94 -4.52 44.53 42.77
N SER A 95 -4.93 44.23 44.00
CA SER A 95 -4.15 44.60 45.20
C SER A 95 -3.20 43.52 45.72
N SER A 96 -3.24 42.29 45.19
CA SER A 96 -2.43 41.16 45.69
C SER A 96 -1.38 40.61 44.72
N ALA A 97 -1.37 41.07 43.46
CA ALA A 97 -0.50 40.54 42.40
C ALA A 97 0.91 41.17 42.39
N ASN A 98 1.58 41.22 43.53
CA ASN A 98 2.99 41.61 43.60
C ASN A 98 3.81 40.52 44.27
N LYS A 99 4.45 39.71 43.41
CA LYS A 99 5.59 38.79 43.59
C LYS A 99 5.28 37.32 43.31
N GLU A 100 6.04 36.82 42.34
CA GLU A 100 6.29 35.43 41.95
C GLU A 100 5.24 34.71 41.07
N SER A 101 5.81 33.98 40.11
CA SER A 101 5.26 33.37 38.90
C SER A 101 4.01 32.51 39.16
N LEU A 102 2.88 32.89 38.55
CA LEU A 102 1.60 32.21 38.68
C LEU A 102 1.16 31.65 37.32
N ILE A 103 1.12 30.32 37.18
CA ILE A 103 0.35 29.64 36.14
C ILE A 103 -1.08 29.49 36.67
N THR A 104 -2.04 30.19 36.07
CA THR A 104 -3.45 30.14 36.50
C THR A 104 -4.20 29.07 35.72
N LEU A 105 -4.52 27.94 36.37
CA LEU A 105 -5.41 26.92 35.82
C LEU A 105 -6.86 27.26 36.21
N SER A 106 -7.67 27.73 35.25
CA SER A 106 -9.07 28.09 35.51
C SER A 106 -9.99 26.89 35.25
N LEU A 107 -10.37 26.17 36.31
CA LEU A 107 -11.41 25.14 36.27
C LEU A 107 -12.74 25.76 36.72
N PHE A 108 -13.68 25.93 35.79
CA PHE A 108 -15.04 26.39 36.11
C PHE A 108 -15.93 25.18 36.44
N PHE A 109 -16.32 25.05 37.71
CA PHE A 109 -17.40 24.15 38.13
C PHE A 109 -18.68 24.97 38.29
N CYS A 110 -19.65 24.77 37.40
CA CYS A 110 -20.97 25.37 37.57
C CYS A 110 -21.80 24.45 38.48
N GLY A 111 -22.05 24.88 39.72
CA GLY A 111 -22.91 24.17 40.66
C GLY A 111 -24.39 24.37 40.35
N LEU A 112 -25.15 23.27 40.27
CA LEU A 112 -26.62 23.28 40.17
C LEU A 112 -27.25 24.02 41.37
N PRO A 113 -28.29 24.85 41.19
CA PRO A 113 -29.14 25.25 42.30
C PRO A 113 -30.08 24.10 42.72
N ARG A 114 -30.31 24.01 44.03
CA ARG A 114 -31.17 23.01 44.68
C ARG A 114 -32.64 23.21 44.32
N ASN A 115 -33.17 22.43 43.37
CA ASN A 115 -34.44 21.71 43.51
C ASN A 115 -34.76 20.87 42.25
N PRO A 116 -35.40 19.69 42.40
CA PRO A 116 -35.68 18.79 41.30
C PRO A 116 -37.11 19.04 40.81
N LEU A 117 -37.31 19.50 39.57
CA LEU A 117 -38.50 19.22 38.77
C LEU A 117 -38.35 19.92 37.41
N SER A 118 -38.43 19.10 36.35
CA SER A 118 -38.55 19.45 34.94
C SER A 118 -37.54 20.43 34.35
N SER A 119 -36.60 19.92 33.54
CA SER A 119 -36.28 20.48 32.20
C SER A 119 -35.08 19.76 31.58
N SER A 120 -35.39 18.76 30.75
CA SER A 120 -34.64 18.52 29.52
C SER A 120 -34.60 19.85 28.73
N GLY A 121 -33.46 20.54 28.68
CA GLY A 121 -33.34 21.75 27.83
C GLY A 121 -32.25 22.80 28.14
N PHE A 122 -31.42 22.71 29.18
CA PHE A 122 -30.49 23.81 29.54
C PHE A 122 -29.03 23.36 29.80
N LEU A 123 -28.39 22.79 28.77
CA LEU A 123 -26.91 22.65 28.68
C LEU A 123 -26.33 23.36 27.44
N VAL A 124 -27.05 24.36 26.90
CA VAL A 124 -26.69 25.04 25.64
C VAL A 124 -26.03 26.41 25.82
N ALA A 125 -26.02 27.02 27.00
CA ALA A 125 -25.59 28.43 27.09
C ALA A 125 -24.50 28.64 28.15
N LEU A 126 -23.23 28.50 27.76
CA LEU A 126 -22.07 29.33 28.19
C LEU A 126 -20.73 28.70 27.76
N ALA A 127 -20.61 28.40 26.47
CA ALA A 127 -19.31 28.24 25.81
C ALA A 127 -19.21 29.28 24.68
N PHE A 128 -19.61 30.52 24.95
CA PHE A 128 -19.35 31.62 24.04
C PHE A 128 -17.92 32.11 24.29
N ALA A 129 -17.07 31.85 23.29
CA ALA A 129 -15.88 32.64 22.97
C ALA A 129 -15.02 33.03 24.18
N LEU A 130 -14.39 32.07 24.84
CA LEU A 130 -13.13 32.39 25.50
C LEU A 130 -12.05 32.35 24.41
N PRO A 131 -11.35 33.45 24.12
CA PRO A 131 -10.14 33.36 23.32
C PRO A 131 -9.22 32.34 23.99
N LEU A 132 -8.53 31.51 23.22
CA LEU A 132 -7.40 30.78 23.78
C LEU A 132 -6.42 31.83 24.30
N VAL A 133 -6.23 31.88 25.62
CA VAL A 133 -5.33 32.83 26.26
C VAL A 133 -4.19 32.04 26.87
N SER A 134 -2.96 32.33 26.44
CA SER A 134 -1.76 31.91 27.17
C SER A 134 -1.31 33.06 28.07
N MET A 135 -0.66 32.72 29.18
CA MET A 135 -0.16 33.71 30.15
C MET A 135 1.36 33.71 30.04
N ASN A 136 1.94 34.86 29.68
CA ASN A 136 3.38 35.02 29.61
C ASN A 136 4.00 35.12 31.02
N ASN A 137 5.32 34.94 31.12
CA ASN A 137 6.06 35.01 32.40
C ASN A 137 5.91 36.35 33.15
N ASP A 138 5.48 37.40 32.46
CA ASP A 138 5.22 38.74 33.00
C ASP A 138 3.74 38.95 33.43
N GLY A 139 2.90 37.92 33.34
CA GLY A 139 1.49 37.96 33.70
C GLY A 139 0.57 38.57 32.62
N THR A 140 1.08 38.89 31.43
CA THR A 140 0.25 39.37 30.33
C THR A 140 -0.51 38.22 29.67
N LEU A 141 -1.80 38.45 29.43
CA LEU A 141 -2.70 37.55 28.71
C LEU A 141 -2.46 37.72 27.20
N THR A 142 -1.92 36.71 26.54
CA THR A 142 -1.71 36.70 25.09
C THR A 142 -2.81 35.89 24.40
N HIS A 143 -3.48 36.53 23.44
CA HIS A 143 -4.45 35.87 22.59
C HIS A 143 -3.74 34.94 21.61
N ILE A 144 -4.06 33.66 21.65
CA ILE A 144 -3.66 32.71 20.61
C ILE A 144 -4.57 32.94 19.41
N LYS A 145 -3.99 33.49 18.33
CA LYS A 145 -4.67 33.63 17.04
C LYS A 145 -4.43 32.38 16.22
N LEU A 146 -5.48 31.60 16.02
CA LEU A 146 -5.53 30.53 15.03
C LEU A 146 -6.12 31.14 13.75
N SER A 147 -5.28 31.81 12.96
CA SER A 147 -5.72 32.57 11.78
C SER A 147 -6.14 31.70 10.59
N ASN A 148 -5.82 30.40 10.60
CA ASN A 148 -6.02 29.50 9.47
C ASN A 148 -7.23 28.55 9.65
N ILE A 149 -7.95 28.63 10.78
CA ILE A 149 -9.03 27.71 11.12
C ILE A 149 -10.35 28.49 11.12
N SER A 150 -11.37 28.00 10.40
CA SER A 150 -12.70 28.61 10.41
C SER A 150 -13.40 28.45 11.77
N SER A 151 -14.28 29.39 12.09
CA SER A 151 -14.97 29.39 13.38
C SER A 151 -15.89 28.17 13.56
N GLU A 152 -16.45 27.69 12.46
CA GLU A 152 -17.33 26.55 12.36
C GLU A 152 -16.57 25.24 12.62
N ILE A 153 -15.43 25.04 11.94
CA ILE A 153 -14.59 23.86 12.10
C ILE A 153 -13.99 23.81 13.51
N PHE A 154 -13.52 24.96 14.01
CA PHE A 154 -12.99 25.05 15.37
C PHE A 154 -14.04 24.68 16.42
N GLN A 155 -15.31 25.08 16.24
CA GLN A 155 -16.39 24.68 17.15
C GLN A 155 -16.64 23.17 17.15
N ILE A 156 -16.51 22.50 15.99
CA ILE A 156 -16.65 21.04 15.90
C ILE A 156 -15.52 20.36 16.65
N ILE A 157 -14.27 20.78 16.42
CA ILE A 157 -13.10 20.26 17.13
C ILE A 157 -13.21 20.51 18.64
N LEU A 158 -13.66 21.69 19.05
CA LEU A 158 -13.84 22.02 20.47
C LEU A 158 -14.89 21.11 21.13
N LYS A 159 -16.01 20.84 20.45
CA LYS A 159 -17.01 19.88 20.94
C LYS A 159 -16.43 18.48 21.08
N TYR A 160 -15.60 18.04 20.14
CA TYR A 160 -14.90 16.77 20.25
C TYR A 160 -13.96 16.73 21.45
N ILE A 161 -13.12 17.76 21.67
CA ILE A 161 -12.18 17.81 22.79
C ILE A 161 -12.91 17.68 24.15
N TYR A 162 -14.06 18.33 24.31
CA TYR A 162 -14.82 18.30 25.57
C TYR A 162 -15.75 17.09 25.70
N GLY A 163 -16.26 16.57 24.58
CA GLY A 163 -17.30 15.55 24.56
C GLY A 163 -16.83 14.15 24.18
N GLY A 164 -15.67 14.01 23.55
CA GLY A 164 -15.16 12.77 22.97
C GLY A 164 -16.01 12.24 21.80
N VAL A 165 -16.93 13.05 21.25
CA VAL A 165 -17.89 12.64 20.21
C VAL A 165 -17.85 13.64 19.08
N ILE A 166 -17.81 13.15 17.84
CA ILE A 166 -17.91 13.94 16.62
C ILE A 166 -19.09 13.42 15.77
N SER A 167 -19.87 14.34 15.19
CA SER A 167 -20.99 14.00 14.30
C SER A 167 -20.62 14.33 12.86
N LEU A 168 -20.52 13.31 12.01
CA LEU A 168 -20.06 13.45 10.62
C LEU A 168 -21.15 13.17 9.57
N ASN A 169 -22.32 12.67 9.99
CA ASN A 169 -23.35 12.20 9.05
C ASN A 169 -23.99 13.32 8.22
N GLU A 170 -23.96 14.56 8.73
CA GLU A 170 -24.55 15.74 8.10
C GLU A 170 -23.49 16.65 7.44
N GLN A 171 -22.21 16.29 7.54
CA GLN A 171 -21.11 17.14 7.04
C GLN A 171 -20.78 16.78 5.59
N GLU A 172 -20.50 17.79 4.78
CA GLU A 172 -20.01 17.59 3.42
C GLU A 172 -18.58 17.01 3.46
N PRO A 173 -18.18 16.14 2.52
CA PRO A 173 -16.85 15.51 2.56
C PRO A 173 -15.68 16.51 2.58
N LEU A 174 -15.86 17.68 1.96
CA LEU A 174 -14.89 18.78 2.00
C LEU A 174 -14.71 19.32 3.43
N GLU A 175 -15.80 19.54 4.17
CA GLU A 175 -15.75 19.98 5.56
C GLU A 175 -15.06 18.92 6.43
N ILE A 176 -15.32 17.64 6.18
CA ILE A 176 -14.66 16.54 6.90
C ILE A 176 -13.14 16.54 6.65
N LEU A 177 -12.71 16.84 5.42
CA LEU A 177 -11.29 17.00 5.10
C LEU A 177 -10.68 18.21 5.82
N GLU A 178 -11.41 19.34 5.95
CA GLU A 178 -10.97 20.51 6.71
C GLU A 178 -10.89 20.25 8.22
N ILE A 179 -11.84 19.47 8.77
CA ILE A 179 -11.79 19.00 10.17
C ILE A 179 -10.54 18.13 10.36
N LEU A 180 -10.26 17.23 9.42
CA LEU A 180 -9.08 16.36 9.48
C LEU A 180 -7.78 17.16 9.49
N THR A 181 -7.61 18.12 8.57
CA THR A 181 -6.39 18.95 8.54
C THR A 181 -6.25 19.78 9.82
N THR A 182 -7.36 20.29 10.34
CA THR A 182 -7.37 21.04 11.60
C THR A 182 -7.00 20.14 12.79
N ALA A 183 -7.52 18.91 12.83
CA ALA A 183 -7.19 17.94 13.86
C ALA A 183 -5.70 17.57 13.83
N ASP A 184 -5.12 17.44 12.64
CA ASP A 184 -3.69 17.21 12.44
C ASP A 184 -2.83 18.41 12.89
N GLU A 185 -3.21 19.64 12.51
CA GLU A 185 -2.55 20.87 12.99
C GLU A 185 -2.56 21.00 14.52
N LEU A 186 -3.63 20.50 15.16
CA LEU A 186 -3.79 20.50 16.62
C LEU A 186 -3.26 19.24 17.30
N LEU A 187 -2.61 18.33 16.54
CA LEU A 187 -1.99 17.09 17.01
C LEU A 187 -2.97 16.12 17.73
N LEU A 188 -4.24 16.10 17.28
CA LEU A 188 -5.28 15.23 17.81
C LEU A 188 -5.30 13.87 17.11
N GLN A 189 -4.27 13.05 17.34
CA GLN A 189 -4.03 11.82 16.56
C GLN A 189 -5.21 10.84 16.56
N GLU A 190 -5.91 10.64 17.68
CA GLU A 190 -7.08 9.74 17.76
C GLU A 190 -8.17 10.17 16.76
N LEU A 191 -8.38 11.48 16.62
CA LEU A 191 -9.36 12.04 15.70
C LEU A 191 -8.87 11.96 14.24
N VAL A 192 -7.58 12.22 14.01
CA VAL A 192 -6.93 12.10 12.69
C VAL A 192 -7.12 10.68 12.15
N ASP A 193 -6.77 9.67 12.93
CA ASP A 193 -6.89 8.25 12.53
C ASP A 193 -8.35 7.91 12.19
N TYR A 194 -9.30 8.31 13.05
CA TYR A 194 -10.72 8.07 12.84
C TYR A 194 -11.25 8.73 11.55
N LEU A 195 -10.88 9.98 11.30
CA LEU A 195 -11.36 10.76 10.16
C LEU A 195 -10.81 10.24 8.83
N GLN A 196 -9.54 9.85 8.78
CA GLN A 196 -8.95 9.22 7.60
C GLN A 196 -9.71 7.93 7.24
N ASP A 197 -9.91 7.06 8.22
CA ASP A 197 -10.65 5.81 8.06
C ASP A 197 -12.09 6.04 7.59
N TYR A 198 -12.77 7.04 8.17
CA TYR A 198 -14.14 7.40 7.80
C TYR A 198 -14.22 7.87 6.34
N LEU A 199 -13.34 8.77 5.92
CA LEU A 199 -13.29 9.29 4.56
C LEU A 199 -13.05 8.17 3.55
N ILE A 200 -12.07 7.29 3.82
CA ILE A 200 -11.73 6.17 2.94
C ILE A 200 -12.90 5.18 2.83
N LYS A 201 -13.55 4.81 3.94
CA LYS A 201 -14.60 3.79 3.95
C LYS A 201 -15.93 4.30 3.40
N ASN A 202 -16.29 5.55 3.66
CA ASN A 202 -17.63 6.06 3.38
C ASN A 202 -17.69 7.06 2.24
N LYS A 203 -16.57 7.70 1.89
CA LYS A 203 -16.50 8.81 0.90
C LYS A 203 -15.46 8.55 -0.19
N SER A 204 -15.11 7.29 -0.47
CA SER A 204 -14.11 6.92 -1.49
C SER A 204 -14.43 7.50 -2.87
N GLU A 205 -15.68 7.41 -3.34
CA GLU A 205 -16.08 7.97 -4.64
C GLU A 205 -15.84 9.48 -4.72
N TRP A 206 -16.09 10.20 -3.62
CA TRP A 206 -15.82 11.63 -3.55
C TRP A 206 -14.31 11.93 -3.59
N ILE A 207 -13.50 11.12 -2.89
CA ILE A 207 -12.03 11.23 -2.94
C ILE A 207 -11.54 11.01 -4.38
N GLU A 208 -12.08 10.03 -5.10
CA GLU A 208 -11.70 9.77 -6.49
C GLU A 208 -12.04 10.94 -7.41
N GLN A 209 -13.21 11.58 -7.21
CA GLN A 209 -13.63 12.77 -7.97
C GLN A 209 -12.80 14.02 -7.63
N HIS A 210 -12.34 14.14 -6.39
CA HIS A 210 -11.57 15.28 -5.87
C HIS A 210 -10.13 14.90 -5.57
N PHE A 211 -9.57 13.97 -6.35
CA PHE A 211 -8.31 13.31 -6.06
C PHE A 211 -7.15 14.30 -5.86
N GLU A 212 -7.04 15.32 -6.71
CA GLU A 212 -5.98 16.33 -6.63
C GLU A 212 -5.95 17.01 -5.26
N LEU A 213 -7.12 17.45 -4.79
CA LEU A 213 -7.25 18.12 -3.50
C LEU A 213 -6.82 17.19 -2.37
N VAL A 214 -7.38 15.98 -2.33
CA VAL A 214 -7.11 15.02 -1.25
C VAL A 214 -5.65 14.58 -1.25
N HIS A 215 -5.07 14.29 -2.42
CA HIS A 215 -3.66 13.96 -2.55
C HIS A 215 -2.78 15.11 -2.07
N ARG A 216 -3.02 16.35 -2.53
CA ARG A 216 -2.20 17.49 -2.10
C ARG A 216 -2.26 17.66 -0.58
N THR A 217 -3.46 17.59 -0.01
CA THR A 217 -3.67 17.70 1.44
C THR A 217 -2.97 16.56 2.20
N SER A 218 -3.11 15.32 1.76
CA SER A 218 -2.53 14.17 2.46
C SER A 218 -1.01 14.20 2.48
N PHE A 219 -0.37 14.64 1.39
CA PHE A 219 1.09 14.69 1.26
C PHE A 219 1.74 15.97 1.86
N GLN A 220 0.94 16.92 2.36
CA GLN A 220 1.44 18.07 3.12
C GLN A 220 1.75 17.75 4.59
N SER A 221 1.17 16.66 5.11
CA SER A 221 1.34 16.21 6.49
C SER A 221 1.97 14.82 6.54
N ASN A 222 2.83 14.58 7.54
CA ASN A 222 3.40 13.26 7.79
C ASN A 222 2.46 12.35 8.60
N SER A 223 1.37 12.88 9.16
CA SER A 223 0.44 12.11 10.00
C SER A 223 -0.68 11.44 9.21
N LEU A 224 -0.89 11.83 7.95
CA LEU A 224 -2.00 11.38 7.10
C LEU A 224 -1.66 10.15 6.26
N LEU A 225 -1.09 9.11 6.89
CA LEU A 225 -0.50 7.96 6.21
C LEU A 225 -1.53 7.10 5.48
N GLU A 226 -2.71 6.91 6.06
CA GLU A 226 -3.80 6.10 5.51
C GLU A 226 -4.34 6.73 4.22
N LEU A 227 -4.55 8.05 4.21
CA LEU A 227 -4.96 8.77 3.01
C LEU A 227 -3.86 8.79 1.95
N GLN A 228 -2.60 8.98 2.33
CA GLN A 228 -1.48 8.87 1.39
C GLN A 228 -1.45 7.49 0.73
N GLN A 229 -1.58 6.42 1.52
CA GLN A 229 -1.59 5.05 1.01
C GLN A 229 -2.79 4.79 0.09
N PHE A 230 -3.98 5.29 0.45
CA PHE A 230 -5.16 5.23 -0.41
C PHE A 230 -4.89 5.92 -1.76
N CYS A 231 -4.38 7.15 -1.72
CA CYS A 231 -4.08 7.94 -2.91
C CYS A 231 -3.04 7.24 -3.80
N THR A 232 -1.93 6.76 -3.24
CA THR A 232 -0.90 6.03 -3.99
C THR A 232 -1.45 4.74 -4.62
N ASN A 233 -2.30 4.00 -3.89
CA ASN A 233 -2.95 2.80 -4.42
C ASN A 233 -3.91 3.11 -5.56
N PHE A 234 -4.66 4.21 -5.47
CA PHE A 234 -5.57 4.64 -6.52
C PHE A 234 -4.80 5.05 -7.79
N MET A 235 -3.72 5.81 -7.63
CA MET A 235 -2.83 6.18 -8.75
C MET A 235 -2.22 4.96 -9.44
N ALA A 236 -1.78 3.97 -8.67
CA ALA A 236 -1.19 2.76 -9.24
C ALA A 236 -2.21 1.94 -10.04
N LYS A 237 -3.46 1.84 -9.57
CA LYS A 237 -4.55 1.09 -10.21
C LYS A 237 -5.19 1.80 -11.38
N SER A 238 -5.18 3.13 -11.40
CA SER A 238 -5.85 3.93 -12.45
C SER A 238 -4.97 5.11 -12.90
N PRO A 239 -3.73 4.87 -13.34
CA PRO A 239 -2.80 5.92 -13.66
C PRO A 239 -3.35 6.81 -14.79
N GLU A 240 -3.97 6.23 -15.82
CA GLU A 240 -4.53 7.03 -16.92
C GLU A 240 -5.54 8.10 -16.48
N LYS A 241 -6.38 7.80 -15.47
CA LYS A 241 -7.35 8.78 -14.96
C LYS A 241 -6.61 9.94 -14.29
N ILE A 242 -5.59 9.62 -13.50
CA ILE A 242 -4.77 10.57 -12.75
C ILE A 242 -3.93 11.44 -13.69
N PHE A 243 -3.21 10.84 -14.64
CA PHE A 243 -2.39 11.58 -15.59
C PHE A 243 -3.22 12.49 -16.51
N LYS A 244 -4.52 12.20 -16.70
CA LYS A 244 -5.45 13.06 -17.45
C LYS A 244 -6.11 14.14 -16.58
N SER A 245 -6.38 13.86 -15.30
CA SER A 245 -7.12 14.77 -14.40
C SER A 245 -6.23 15.74 -13.65
N LEU A 246 -5.02 15.31 -13.26
CA LEU A 246 -4.04 16.18 -12.60
C LEU A 246 -3.09 16.78 -13.61
N ASP A 247 -2.65 18.01 -13.32
CA ASP A 247 -1.36 18.43 -13.83
C ASP A 247 -0.27 17.63 -13.09
N PHE A 248 0.03 16.45 -13.61
CA PHE A 248 1.05 15.54 -13.08
C PHE A 248 2.39 16.23 -12.80
N THR A 249 2.68 17.31 -13.52
CA THR A 249 3.89 18.11 -13.34
C THR A 249 3.99 18.80 -11.97
N LEU A 250 2.87 18.91 -11.24
CA LEU A 250 2.81 19.50 -9.90
C LEU A 250 3.12 18.50 -8.78
N LEU A 251 3.21 17.19 -9.07
CA LEU A 251 3.49 16.19 -8.04
C LEU A 251 4.85 16.45 -7.36
N PRO A 252 4.92 16.33 -6.01
CA PRO A 252 6.19 16.28 -5.29
C PRO A 252 7.05 15.10 -5.75
N GLU A 253 8.38 15.26 -5.74
CA GLU A 253 9.32 14.22 -6.17
C GLU A 253 9.14 12.91 -5.38
N ASN A 254 8.94 12.99 -4.06
CA ASN A 254 8.71 11.81 -3.22
C ASN A 254 7.45 11.03 -3.63
N SER A 255 6.36 11.72 -3.99
CA SER A 255 5.14 11.09 -4.49
C SER A 255 5.41 10.40 -5.82
N LEU A 256 6.15 11.05 -6.73
CA LEU A 256 6.56 10.48 -8.02
C LEU A 256 7.42 9.21 -7.84
N ILE A 257 8.42 9.26 -6.96
CA ILE A 257 9.28 8.13 -6.60
C ILE A 257 8.43 6.98 -6.05
N SER A 258 7.52 7.27 -5.11
CA SER A 258 6.66 6.26 -4.48
C SER A 258 5.77 5.55 -5.49
N LEU A 259 5.30 6.27 -6.51
CA LEU A 259 4.45 5.74 -7.57
C LEU A 259 5.26 4.83 -8.52
N ILE A 260 6.38 5.34 -9.04
CA ILE A 260 7.18 4.63 -10.06
C ILE A 260 7.84 3.40 -9.43
N LYS A 261 8.22 3.42 -8.16
CA LYS A 261 8.84 2.25 -7.51
C LYS A 261 7.94 0.99 -7.53
N ARG A 262 6.63 1.14 -7.67
CA ARG A 262 5.67 0.03 -7.59
C ARG A 262 5.74 -0.94 -8.78
N ASP A 263 5.57 -2.22 -8.48
CA ASP A 263 5.46 -3.31 -9.48
C ASP A 263 4.05 -3.44 -10.07
N ASP A 264 3.03 -2.98 -9.34
CA ASP A 264 1.61 -3.10 -9.70
C ASP A 264 1.05 -1.83 -10.37
N LEU A 265 1.92 -0.89 -10.77
CA LEU A 265 1.53 0.31 -11.51
C LEU A 265 1.05 -0.06 -12.92
N GLN A 266 -0.22 0.26 -13.21
CA GLN A 266 -0.97 -0.15 -14.40
C GLN A 266 -0.67 0.68 -15.66
N MET A 267 0.60 0.85 -16.01
CA MET A 267 1.04 1.71 -17.12
C MET A 267 2.21 1.10 -17.89
N LYS A 268 2.28 1.33 -19.21
CA LYS A 268 3.43 0.86 -19.99
C LYS A 268 4.70 1.61 -19.58
N GLU A 269 5.85 0.93 -19.64
CA GLU A 269 7.11 1.55 -19.23
C GLU A 269 7.46 2.78 -20.08
N VAL A 270 7.19 2.73 -21.39
CA VAL A 270 7.40 3.88 -22.28
C VAL A 270 6.55 5.09 -21.89
N GLU A 271 5.30 4.85 -21.47
CA GLU A 271 4.40 5.92 -21.02
C GLU A 271 4.91 6.51 -19.71
N ILE A 272 5.38 5.69 -18.78
CA ILE A 272 6.00 6.16 -17.53
C ILE A 272 7.20 7.06 -17.84
N TRP A 273 8.07 6.64 -18.75
CA TRP A 273 9.21 7.43 -19.20
C TRP A 273 8.79 8.81 -19.76
N GLU A 274 7.79 8.85 -20.65
CA GLU A 274 7.30 10.11 -21.22
C GLU A 274 6.73 11.06 -20.16
N HIS A 275 6.01 10.53 -19.16
CA HIS A 275 5.48 11.34 -18.07
C HIS A 275 6.57 11.86 -17.13
N VAL A 276 7.59 11.06 -16.83
CA VAL A 276 8.75 11.49 -16.04
C VAL A 276 9.52 12.60 -16.74
N LEU A 277 9.72 12.46 -18.05
CA LEU A 277 10.37 13.49 -18.84
C LEU A 277 9.55 14.79 -18.86
N LYS A 278 8.23 14.70 -19.05
CA LYS A 278 7.32 15.85 -18.97
C LYS A 278 7.37 16.52 -17.60
N TRP A 279 7.42 15.73 -16.51
CA TRP A 279 7.59 16.25 -15.15
C TRP A 279 8.92 16.98 -14.98
N GLY A 280 10.03 16.39 -15.44
CA GLY A 280 11.35 17.02 -15.38
C GLY A 280 11.41 18.35 -16.14
N LEU A 281 10.79 18.41 -17.32
CA LEU A 281 10.72 19.63 -18.13
C LEU A 281 9.91 20.74 -17.47
N ALA A 282 8.80 20.40 -16.82
CA ALA A 282 8.00 21.39 -16.11
C ALA A 282 8.72 21.99 -14.90
N LYS A 283 9.66 21.27 -14.28
CA LYS A 283 10.55 21.82 -13.24
C LYS A 283 11.67 22.71 -13.81
N ASN A 284 11.88 22.70 -15.13
CA ASN A 284 12.89 23.46 -15.85
C ASN A 284 12.24 24.25 -17.00
N PRO A 285 11.41 25.28 -16.70
CA PRO A 285 10.50 25.91 -17.66
C PRO A 285 11.18 26.66 -18.82
N THR A 286 12.50 26.87 -18.75
CA THR A 286 13.29 27.46 -19.83
C THR A 286 13.58 26.48 -20.97
N LEU A 287 13.33 25.18 -20.76
CA LEU A 287 13.64 24.13 -21.71
C LEU A 287 12.43 23.75 -22.57
N ILE A 288 12.68 23.53 -23.86
CA ILE A 288 11.68 23.10 -24.85
C ILE A 288 11.80 21.59 -25.05
N LEU A 289 10.74 20.92 -25.50
CA LEU A 289 10.65 19.46 -25.62
C LEU A 289 11.51 18.83 -26.74
N ASP A 290 12.31 19.60 -27.48
CA ASP A 290 13.17 19.07 -28.55
C ASP A 290 14.60 18.83 -28.05
N PRO A 291 15.03 17.57 -27.85
CA PRO A 291 16.37 17.26 -27.35
C PRO A 291 17.48 17.69 -28.32
N ASN A 292 17.18 17.91 -29.60
CA ASN A 292 18.18 18.39 -30.56
C ASN A 292 18.58 19.84 -30.33
N THR A 293 17.76 20.62 -29.60
CA THR A 293 18.05 22.02 -29.30
C THR A 293 18.75 22.21 -27.96
N TRP A 294 18.99 21.12 -27.20
CA TRP A 294 19.55 21.20 -25.84
C TRP A 294 21.07 21.30 -25.86
N SER A 295 21.60 22.24 -25.08
CA SER A 295 23.01 22.32 -24.72
C SER A 295 23.38 21.28 -23.66
N ASP A 296 24.68 21.09 -23.41
CA ASP A 296 25.13 20.16 -22.36
C ASP A 296 24.70 20.62 -20.95
N ASP A 297 24.58 21.93 -20.72
CA ASP A 297 24.06 22.48 -19.47
C ASP A 297 22.56 22.19 -19.30
N ASP A 298 21.78 22.21 -20.39
CA ASP A 298 20.36 21.86 -20.37
C ASP A 298 20.15 20.39 -20.01
N PHE A 299 20.95 19.49 -20.60
CA PHE A 299 20.94 18.07 -20.24
C PHE A 299 21.28 17.87 -18.76
N LYS A 300 22.29 18.58 -18.25
CA LYS A 300 22.70 18.50 -16.84
C LYS A 300 21.61 18.99 -15.89
N ALA A 301 20.87 20.05 -16.25
CA ALA A 301 19.77 20.55 -15.45
C ALA A 301 18.64 19.51 -15.29
N ILE A 302 18.26 18.85 -16.39
CA ILE A 302 17.25 17.79 -16.38
C ILE A 302 17.77 16.53 -15.68
N GLU A 303 19.02 16.14 -15.90
CA GLU A 303 19.66 15.01 -15.22
C GLU A 303 19.63 15.20 -13.70
N ASN A 304 20.01 16.38 -13.20
CA ASN A 304 19.95 16.69 -11.77
C ASN A 304 18.51 16.64 -11.22
N THR A 305 17.54 17.08 -12.01
CA THR A 305 16.12 17.05 -11.62
C THR A 305 15.58 15.63 -11.53
N LEU A 306 16.02 14.74 -12.43
CA LEU A 306 15.51 13.38 -12.54
C LEU A 306 16.40 12.34 -11.85
N GLN A 307 17.48 12.74 -11.18
CA GLN A 307 18.54 11.85 -10.68
C GLN A 307 18.03 10.69 -9.80
N HIS A 308 16.98 10.91 -8.99
CA HIS A 308 16.42 9.88 -8.11
C HIS A 308 15.32 9.05 -8.80
N VAL A 309 14.73 9.57 -9.87
CA VAL A 309 13.63 8.94 -10.61
C VAL A 309 14.14 8.08 -11.76
N LEU A 310 15.19 8.52 -12.47
CA LEU A 310 15.79 7.79 -13.60
C LEU A 310 16.14 6.33 -13.28
N PRO A 311 16.75 6.00 -12.12
CA PRO A 311 17.08 4.61 -11.78
C PRO A 311 15.85 3.71 -11.57
N LEU A 312 14.66 4.29 -11.40
CA LEU A 312 13.40 3.56 -11.17
C LEU A 312 12.69 3.20 -12.49
N ILE A 313 13.16 3.73 -13.61
CA ILE A 313 12.63 3.42 -14.95
C ILE A 313 13.27 2.12 -15.43
N ARG A 314 12.43 1.18 -15.84
CA ARG A 314 12.79 -0.18 -16.24
C ARG A 314 13.12 -0.23 -17.72
N PHE A 315 14.16 0.49 -18.15
CA PHE A 315 14.44 0.72 -19.57
C PHE A 315 14.57 -0.55 -20.43
N PHE A 316 15.00 -1.68 -19.84
CA PHE A 316 15.08 -2.97 -20.52
C PHE A 316 13.72 -3.54 -20.94
N SER A 317 12.64 -3.10 -20.28
CA SER A 317 11.27 -3.52 -20.57
C SER A 317 10.66 -2.82 -21.78
N LEU A 318 11.33 -1.84 -22.39
CA LEU A 318 10.87 -1.24 -23.63
C LEU A 318 11.12 -2.17 -24.82
N SER A 319 10.35 -1.98 -25.88
CA SER A 319 10.71 -2.51 -27.21
C SER A 319 11.87 -1.73 -27.82
N SER A 320 12.54 -2.33 -28.81
CA SER A 320 13.60 -1.66 -29.57
C SER A 320 13.09 -0.40 -30.28
N GLU A 321 11.86 -0.43 -30.80
CA GLU A 321 11.21 0.70 -31.45
C GLU A 321 10.98 1.86 -30.47
N GLU A 322 10.36 1.58 -29.32
CA GLU A 322 10.12 2.59 -28.28
C GLU A 322 11.44 3.18 -27.76
N PHE A 323 12.46 2.34 -27.56
CA PHE A 323 13.77 2.82 -27.16
C PHE A 323 14.36 3.80 -28.17
N VAL A 324 14.38 3.44 -29.46
CA VAL A 324 14.94 4.30 -30.52
C VAL A 324 14.15 5.60 -30.68
N GLN A 325 12.82 5.56 -30.61
CA GLN A 325 12.00 6.74 -30.84
C GLN A 325 11.89 7.65 -29.62
N LYS A 326 11.84 7.09 -28.41
CA LYS A 326 11.47 7.84 -27.18
C LYS A 326 12.60 8.04 -26.20
N VAL A 327 13.58 7.13 -26.15
CA VAL A 327 14.68 7.18 -25.16
C VAL A 327 15.99 7.63 -25.80
N HIS A 328 16.34 7.10 -26.98
CA HIS A 328 17.58 7.44 -27.68
C HIS A 328 17.81 8.94 -27.91
N PRO A 329 16.78 9.76 -28.24
CA PRO A 329 16.96 11.21 -28.38
C PRO A 329 17.52 11.87 -27.09
N TYR A 330 17.25 11.27 -25.93
CA TYR A 330 17.66 11.75 -24.61
C TYR A 330 18.83 10.96 -24.02
N LYS A 331 19.60 10.22 -24.83
CA LYS A 331 20.69 9.33 -24.37
C LYS A 331 21.69 9.97 -23.41
N LYS A 332 21.91 11.30 -23.50
CA LYS A 332 22.81 12.04 -22.59
C LYS A 332 22.31 12.11 -21.14
N LEU A 333 21.01 11.86 -20.89
CA LEU A 333 20.44 11.76 -19.54
C LEU A 333 20.75 10.41 -18.88
N LEU A 334 21.17 9.41 -19.66
CA LEU A 334 21.49 8.08 -19.15
C LEU A 334 22.99 7.98 -18.90
N LYS A 335 23.35 7.26 -17.84
CA LYS A 335 24.75 6.88 -17.60
C LYS A 335 25.27 6.09 -18.81
N SER A 336 26.47 6.43 -19.31
CA SER A 336 27.05 5.82 -20.52
C SER A 336 26.99 4.29 -20.49
N GLN A 337 27.36 3.69 -19.35
CA GLN A 337 27.33 2.24 -19.16
C GLN A 337 25.91 1.66 -19.34
N LEU A 338 24.89 2.27 -18.70
CA LEU A 338 23.51 1.81 -18.82
C LEU A 338 23.01 1.90 -20.27
N TYR A 339 23.31 3.01 -20.94
CA TYR A 339 22.93 3.22 -22.33
C TYR A 339 23.59 2.20 -23.25
N GLU A 340 24.89 1.93 -23.09
CA GLU A 340 25.63 0.95 -23.87
C GLU A 340 25.11 -0.48 -23.63
N GLU A 341 24.93 -0.89 -22.38
CA GLU A 341 24.34 -2.19 -22.02
C GLU A 341 22.96 -2.35 -22.67
N LEU A 342 22.10 -1.33 -22.56
CA LEU A 342 20.77 -1.34 -23.13
C LEU A 342 20.79 -1.42 -24.66
N PHE A 343 21.59 -0.57 -25.31
CA PHE A 343 21.74 -0.57 -26.76
C PHE A 343 22.24 -1.92 -27.28
N MET A 344 23.30 -2.45 -26.65
CA MET A 344 23.90 -3.73 -27.02
C MET A 344 22.95 -4.92 -26.79
N SER A 345 22.12 -4.87 -25.74
CA SER A 345 21.12 -5.92 -25.46
C SER A 345 20.05 -6.08 -26.56
N TYR A 346 19.81 -5.04 -27.37
CA TYR A 346 18.92 -5.13 -28.55
C TYR A 346 19.62 -5.67 -29.79
N LEU A 347 20.95 -5.58 -29.86
CA LEU A 347 21.75 -6.01 -31.00
C LEU A 347 22.23 -7.45 -30.87
N ASP A 348 22.65 -7.85 -29.66
CA ASP A 348 23.11 -9.20 -29.38
C ASP A 348 22.27 -9.82 -28.23
N PRO A 349 21.48 -10.86 -28.53
CA PRO A 349 20.63 -11.54 -27.55
C PRO A 349 21.41 -12.28 -26.45
N ASN A 350 22.73 -12.45 -26.60
CA ASN A 350 23.59 -13.14 -25.64
C ASN A 350 24.27 -12.21 -24.63
N ILE A 351 24.19 -10.89 -24.82
CA ILE A 351 24.81 -9.93 -23.91
C ILE A 351 24.05 -9.91 -22.60
N GLU A 352 24.75 -10.31 -21.54
CA GLU A 352 24.22 -10.31 -20.19
C GLU A 352 24.01 -8.88 -19.70
N PRO A 353 22.77 -8.52 -19.35
CA PRO A 353 22.52 -7.27 -18.67
C PRO A 353 23.07 -7.31 -17.24
N SER A 354 23.37 -6.15 -16.66
CA SER A 354 23.84 -6.07 -15.26
C SER A 354 22.84 -6.69 -14.24
N ASP A 355 23.36 -7.30 -13.17
CA ASP A 355 22.61 -8.17 -12.23
C ASP A 355 21.38 -7.52 -11.54
N ASN A 356 21.26 -6.20 -11.58
CA ASN A 356 20.27 -5.41 -10.82
C ASN A 356 19.08 -4.90 -11.67
N ILE A 357 18.70 -5.63 -12.73
CA ILE A 357 17.55 -5.21 -13.55
C ILE A 357 16.23 -5.55 -12.89
N SER A 358 15.40 -4.51 -12.80
CA SER A 358 14.00 -4.64 -12.40
C SER A 358 13.20 -5.31 -13.52
N LEU A 359 12.38 -6.29 -13.16
CA LEU A 359 11.49 -6.99 -14.08
C LEU A 359 10.38 -6.06 -14.58
N PRO A 360 9.75 -6.34 -15.73
CA PRO A 360 8.63 -5.55 -16.22
C PRO A 360 7.49 -5.42 -15.20
N ARG A 361 6.81 -4.27 -15.19
CA ARG A 361 5.59 -4.07 -14.39
C ARG A 361 4.42 -4.89 -14.94
N TYR A 362 3.50 -5.29 -14.06
CA TYR A 362 2.36 -6.12 -14.44
C TYR A 362 1.08 -5.29 -14.55
N LYS A 363 0.29 -5.53 -15.61
CA LYS A 363 -1.10 -5.07 -15.64
C LYS A 363 -2.02 -6.06 -14.90
N ASN A 364 -2.76 -5.58 -13.90
CA ASN A 364 -3.78 -6.27 -13.13
C ASN A 364 -4.91 -6.83 -14.00
N ASP A 365 -5.15 -6.27 -15.19
CA ASP A 365 -6.10 -6.84 -16.15
C ASP A 365 -5.63 -8.22 -16.66
N VAL A 366 -4.36 -8.57 -16.46
CA VAL A 366 -3.76 -9.83 -16.90
C VAL A 366 -3.47 -10.70 -15.68
N ILE A 367 -4.52 -11.22 -15.05
CA ILE A 367 -4.38 -12.21 -13.98
C ILE A 367 -4.38 -13.62 -14.60
N ILE A 368 -3.34 -14.39 -14.33
CA ILE A 368 -3.37 -15.84 -14.54
C ILE A 368 -3.85 -16.52 -13.26
N ASN A 369 -4.85 -17.41 -13.37
CA ASN A 369 -5.29 -18.25 -12.26
C ASN A 369 -4.33 -19.43 -12.06
N SER A 370 -3.11 -19.15 -11.60
CA SER A 370 -2.07 -20.16 -11.34
C SER A 370 -1.51 -20.02 -9.93
N ASN A 371 -1.39 -21.16 -9.25
CA ASN A 371 -0.65 -21.26 -7.98
C ASN A 371 0.85 -21.55 -8.21
N ILE A 372 1.21 -22.08 -9.38
CA ILE A 372 2.56 -22.59 -9.68
C ILE A 372 3.45 -21.51 -10.32
N VAL A 373 2.93 -20.72 -11.27
CA VAL A 373 3.73 -19.79 -12.09
C VAL A 373 3.35 -18.33 -11.87
N ASN A 374 4.22 -17.42 -12.35
CA ASN A 374 3.96 -15.98 -12.43
C ASN A 374 3.88 -15.52 -13.90
N LEU A 375 3.55 -14.24 -14.12
CA LEU A 375 3.41 -13.70 -15.47
C LEU A 375 4.70 -13.66 -16.30
N ASN A 376 5.88 -13.62 -15.67
CA ASN A 376 7.14 -13.70 -16.41
C ASN A 376 7.34 -15.08 -17.02
N ILE A 377 7.06 -16.14 -16.26
CA ILE A 377 7.11 -17.51 -16.76
C ILE A 377 6.10 -17.67 -17.92
N VAL A 378 4.88 -17.20 -17.73
CA VAL A 378 3.82 -17.24 -18.77
C VAL A 378 4.24 -16.46 -20.03
N SER A 379 4.87 -15.30 -19.87
CA SER A 379 5.43 -14.51 -20.97
C SER A 379 6.52 -15.28 -21.72
N LEU A 380 7.45 -15.93 -21.02
CA LEU A 380 8.49 -16.77 -21.63
C LEU A 380 7.89 -17.95 -22.40
N ILE A 381 6.92 -18.67 -21.81
CA ILE A 381 6.21 -19.76 -22.51
C ILE A 381 5.54 -19.23 -23.79
N SER A 382 4.83 -18.09 -23.70
CA SER A 382 4.14 -17.50 -24.85
C SER A 382 5.10 -17.12 -25.97
N ARG A 383 6.27 -16.57 -25.61
CA ARG A 383 7.36 -16.27 -26.56
C ARG A 383 7.87 -17.53 -27.25
N TRP A 384 8.04 -18.63 -26.52
CA TRP A 384 8.47 -19.90 -27.10
C TRP A 384 7.42 -20.52 -28.04
N ILE A 385 6.13 -20.41 -27.70
CA ILE A 385 5.03 -20.84 -28.57
C ILE A 385 5.07 -20.11 -29.92
N ASP A 386 5.21 -18.78 -29.89
CA ASP A 386 5.26 -17.93 -31.10
C ASP A 386 6.64 -17.88 -31.76
N LYS A 387 7.62 -18.60 -31.20
CA LYS A 387 9.01 -18.59 -31.64
C LYS A 387 9.64 -17.19 -31.68
N LYS A 388 9.21 -16.33 -30.75
CA LYS A 388 9.69 -14.95 -30.58
C LYS A 388 10.84 -14.92 -29.58
N ASP A 389 11.93 -14.25 -29.95
CA ASP A 389 13.09 -14.01 -29.08
C ASP A 389 13.67 -15.29 -28.44
N ILE A 390 13.57 -16.46 -29.10
CA ILE A 390 14.02 -17.75 -28.53
C ILE A 390 15.51 -17.73 -28.19
N GLU A 391 16.30 -17.07 -29.03
CA GLU A 391 17.76 -16.97 -28.86
C GLU A 391 18.15 -15.96 -27.76
N ASN A 392 17.21 -15.13 -27.30
CA ASN A 392 17.44 -14.15 -26.25
C ASN A 392 17.30 -14.79 -24.86
N LYS A 393 18.44 -15.12 -24.26
CA LYS A 393 18.52 -15.63 -22.88
C LYS A 393 17.87 -14.68 -21.87
N TYR A 394 17.87 -13.38 -22.16
CA TYR A 394 17.38 -12.32 -21.29
C TYR A 394 16.02 -11.76 -21.71
N ALA A 395 15.24 -12.52 -22.50
CA ALA A 395 13.91 -12.14 -22.94
C ALA A 395 12.95 -11.80 -21.77
N TYR A 396 13.23 -12.30 -20.56
CA TYR A 396 12.46 -11.99 -19.36
C TYR A 396 12.58 -10.54 -18.86
N THR A 397 13.59 -9.79 -19.34
CA THR A 397 13.78 -8.37 -19.00
C THR A 397 12.92 -7.44 -19.87
N ARG A 398 12.45 -7.94 -21.03
CA ARG A 398 11.63 -7.23 -22.01
C ARG A 398 10.17 -7.16 -21.58
N GLU A 399 9.38 -6.28 -22.22
CA GLU A 399 7.93 -6.20 -22.02
C GLU A 399 7.27 -7.59 -21.96
N LEU A 400 6.31 -7.74 -21.06
CA LEU A 400 5.53 -8.98 -20.96
C LEU A 400 4.82 -9.27 -22.28
N TYR A 401 5.06 -10.46 -22.82
CA TYR A 401 4.44 -10.91 -24.06
C TYR A 401 3.32 -11.89 -23.73
N LEU A 402 2.08 -11.37 -23.66
CA LEU A 402 0.91 -12.11 -23.19
C LEU A 402 -0.22 -12.12 -24.25
N PRO A 403 0.03 -12.62 -25.48
CA PRO A 403 -0.97 -12.65 -26.56
C PRO A 403 -2.06 -13.72 -26.34
N TYR A 404 -1.93 -14.53 -25.30
CA TYR A 404 -2.81 -15.64 -25.00
C TYR A 404 -3.58 -15.44 -23.69
N GLU A 405 -4.81 -15.92 -23.65
CA GLU A 405 -5.51 -16.27 -22.44
C GLU A 405 -5.12 -17.71 -22.03
N PHE A 406 -4.71 -17.87 -20.77
CA PHE A 406 -4.39 -19.15 -20.17
C PHE A 406 -5.60 -19.63 -19.38
N LYS A 407 -6.47 -20.41 -20.03
CA LYS A 407 -7.68 -20.96 -19.41
C LYS A 407 -7.35 -22.23 -18.63
N LEU A 408 -7.43 -22.16 -17.30
CA LEU A 408 -7.16 -23.31 -16.42
C LEU A 408 -8.20 -24.42 -16.67
N LEU A 409 -7.73 -25.59 -17.12
CA LEU A 409 -8.56 -26.78 -17.27
C LEU A 409 -8.57 -27.60 -15.99
N LEU A 410 -7.37 -27.92 -15.49
CA LEU A 410 -7.16 -28.81 -14.35
C LEU A 410 -6.13 -28.22 -13.39
N ARG A 411 -6.40 -28.33 -12.08
CA ARG A 411 -5.43 -28.14 -11.00
C ARG A 411 -5.46 -29.36 -10.08
N GLY A 412 -4.32 -30.02 -9.89
CA GLY A 412 -4.23 -31.26 -9.11
C GLY A 412 -4.78 -31.12 -7.68
N SER A 413 -4.45 -30.04 -6.98
CA SER A 413 -4.99 -29.75 -5.64
C SER A 413 -6.50 -29.50 -5.58
N ARG A 414 -7.14 -29.17 -6.71
CA ARG A 414 -8.59 -28.94 -6.83
C ARG A 414 -9.34 -30.17 -7.34
N ASP A 415 -8.82 -30.78 -8.41
CA ASP A 415 -9.51 -31.79 -9.21
C ASP A 415 -8.99 -33.21 -8.95
N GLY A 416 -7.80 -33.34 -8.37
CA GLY A 416 -7.12 -34.60 -8.06
C GLY A 416 -5.99 -34.95 -9.04
N PHE A 417 -5.24 -35.99 -8.69
CA PHE A 417 -4.00 -36.39 -9.37
C PHE A 417 -4.14 -37.71 -10.14
N THR A 418 -5.29 -37.96 -10.78
CA THR A 418 -5.59 -39.24 -11.44
C THR A 418 -5.59 -39.12 -12.97
N PRO A 419 -5.16 -40.17 -13.70
CA PRO A 419 -5.31 -40.23 -15.16
C PRO A 419 -6.75 -39.98 -15.61
N LYS A 420 -7.73 -40.54 -14.88
CA LYS A 420 -9.14 -40.35 -15.19
C LYS A 420 -9.54 -38.88 -15.22
N MET A 421 -9.19 -38.13 -14.17
CA MET A 421 -9.53 -36.71 -14.10
C MET A 421 -8.83 -35.89 -15.20
N PHE A 422 -7.58 -36.22 -15.52
CA PHE A 422 -6.87 -35.59 -16.62
C PHE A 422 -7.60 -35.79 -17.95
N HIS A 423 -7.99 -37.03 -18.28
CA HIS A 423 -8.70 -37.32 -19.53
C HIS A 423 -10.10 -36.70 -19.56
N GLU A 424 -10.83 -36.70 -18.45
CA GLU A 424 -12.16 -36.05 -18.37
C GLU A 424 -12.11 -34.54 -18.64
N LEU A 425 -11.03 -33.86 -18.26
CA LEU A 425 -10.90 -32.39 -18.37
C LEU A 425 -10.06 -31.91 -19.56
N CYS A 426 -9.16 -32.74 -20.10
CA CYS A 426 -8.15 -32.32 -21.07
C CYS A 426 -8.22 -33.02 -22.44
N ASP A 427 -8.88 -34.18 -22.56
CA ASP A 427 -9.02 -34.86 -23.86
C ASP A 427 -9.78 -33.97 -24.86
N ASP A 428 -9.45 -34.12 -26.15
CA ASP A 428 -10.00 -33.33 -27.27
C ASP A 428 -9.71 -31.81 -27.22
N ILE A 429 -8.90 -31.35 -26.25
CA ILE A 429 -8.47 -29.96 -26.16
C ILE A 429 -7.12 -29.73 -26.85
N LEU A 430 -7.09 -28.79 -27.81
CA LEU A 430 -5.89 -28.32 -28.49
C LEU A 430 -5.12 -27.28 -27.66
N TYR A 431 -3.83 -27.11 -28.00
CA TYR A 431 -2.95 -26.05 -27.50
C TYR A 431 -2.92 -25.97 -25.97
N THR A 432 -2.37 -26.99 -25.34
CA THR A 432 -2.31 -27.07 -23.88
C THR A 432 -0.90 -26.88 -23.36
N VAL A 433 -0.77 -26.22 -22.20
CA VAL A 433 0.49 -26.13 -21.45
C VAL A 433 0.28 -26.78 -20.08
N THR A 434 1.19 -27.66 -19.71
CA THR A 434 1.24 -28.27 -18.37
C THR A 434 2.36 -27.62 -17.56
N PHE A 435 2.07 -27.26 -16.31
CA PHE A 435 3.04 -26.87 -15.29
C PHE A 435 2.96 -27.85 -14.13
N ILE A 436 4.10 -28.34 -13.65
CA ILE A 436 4.20 -29.28 -12.53
C ILE A 436 5.18 -28.67 -11.53
N LYS A 437 4.73 -28.48 -10.29
CA LYS A 437 5.57 -28.06 -9.19
C LYS A 437 6.13 -29.30 -8.51
N VAL A 438 7.46 -29.41 -8.50
CA VAL A 438 8.17 -30.52 -7.87
C VAL A 438 8.21 -30.29 -6.36
N LYS A 439 7.85 -31.32 -5.60
CA LYS A 439 7.87 -31.27 -4.14
C LYS A 439 9.29 -31.09 -3.62
N GLU A 440 9.43 -30.37 -2.50
CA GLU A 440 10.70 -30.07 -1.80
C GLU A 440 11.63 -29.09 -2.52
N THR A 441 11.82 -29.21 -3.84
CA THR A 441 12.71 -28.30 -4.59
C THR A 441 12.02 -27.02 -5.03
N GLY A 442 10.69 -27.05 -5.21
CA GLY A 442 9.95 -25.93 -5.81
C GLY A 442 10.24 -25.70 -7.30
N GLU A 443 11.01 -26.62 -7.92
CA GLU A 443 11.29 -26.64 -9.36
C GLU A 443 9.97 -26.73 -10.13
N ILE A 444 9.88 -26.00 -11.24
CA ILE A 444 8.71 -25.99 -12.11
C ILE A 444 9.11 -26.62 -13.43
N ILE A 445 8.53 -27.77 -13.75
CA ILE A 445 8.74 -28.47 -15.02
C ILE A 445 7.43 -28.55 -15.79
N GLY A 446 7.51 -28.69 -17.10
CA GLY A 446 6.31 -28.69 -17.91
C GLY A 446 6.53 -28.93 -19.38
N GLY A 447 5.45 -28.83 -20.15
CA GLY A 447 5.50 -28.93 -21.59
C GLY A 447 4.28 -28.35 -22.28
N TYR A 448 4.48 -27.94 -23.53
CA TYR A 448 3.46 -27.43 -24.43
C TYR A 448 3.09 -28.50 -25.46
N ASN A 449 1.81 -28.91 -25.49
CA ASN A 449 1.27 -29.82 -26.48
C ASN A 449 0.38 -29.05 -27.47
N PRO A 450 0.77 -28.91 -28.75
CA PRO A 450 -0.05 -28.26 -29.77
C PRO A 450 -1.15 -29.17 -30.35
N LEU A 451 -1.13 -30.47 -30.04
CA LEU A 451 -2.11 -31.45 -30.50
C LEU A 451 -3.22 -31.65 -29.46
N VAL A 452 -4.27 -32.38 -29.84
CA VAL A 452 -5.27 -32.87 -28.89
C VAL A 452 -4.66 -33.93 -27.97
N TRP A 453 -5.14 -33.99 -26.73
CA TRP A 453 -4.96 -35.16 -25.88
C TRP A 453 -5.98 -36.24 -26.27
N GLU A 454 -5.52 -37.50 -26.22
CA GLU A 454 -6.34 -38.66 -26.51
C GLU A 454 -6.11 -39.73 -25.43
N SER A 455 -7.18 -40.43 -25.06
CA SER A 455 -7.11 -41.64 -24.26
C SER A 455 -7.20 -42.89 -25.16
N SER A 456 -6.30 -43.85 -24.92
CA SER A 456 -6.24 -45.12 -25.66
C SER A 456 -5.79 -46.23 -24.72
N ASN A 457 -6.34 -47.44 -24.90
CA ASN A 457 -5.93 -48.62 -24.15
C ASN A 457 -4.50 -49.06 -24.51
N GLU A 458 -4.10 -48.84 -25.76
CA GLU A 458 -2.74 -49.04 -26.24
C GLU A 458 -1.99 -47.71 -26.33
N ILE A 459 -0.66 -47.74 -26.15
CA ILE A 459 0.17 -46.54 -26.27
C ILE A 459 0.19 -46.09 -27.73
N LYS A 460 -0.37 -44.91 -28.00
CA LYS A 460 -0.26 -44.21 -29.29
C LYS A 460 0.68 -43.02 -29.17
N TYR A 461 1.10 -42.48 -30.31
CA TYR A 461 2.02 -41.35 -30.35
C TYR A 461 1.52 -40.24 -31.27
N GLY A 462 1.62 -39.00 -30.78
CA GLY A 462 1.33 -37.80 -31.53
C GLY A 462 2.56 -37.30 -32.27
N LYS A 463 2.41 -37.03 -33.57
CA LYS A 463 3.48 -36.47 -34.40
C LYS A 463 3.44 -34.95 -34.41
N THR A 464 4.46 -34.30 -33.87
CA THR A 464 4.60 -32.84 -33.96
C THR A 464 6.05 -32.40 -33.81
N LYS A 465 6.38 -31.24 -34.39
CA LYS A 465 7.67 -30.55 -34.21
C LYS A 465 7.55 -29.32 -33.31
N ASP A 466 6.33 -28.88 -33.03
CA ASP A 466 6.04 -27.60 -32.36
C ASP A 466 5.78 -27.77 -30.85
N SER A 467 5.85 -29.01 -30.34
CA SER A 467 5.89 -29.31 -28.91
C SER A 467 7.26 -28.97 -28.31
N PHE A 468 7.29 -28.62 -27.04
CA PHE A 468 8.52 -28.44 -26.26
C PHE A 468 8.27 -28.74 -24.79
N ILE A 469 9.35 -29.09 -24.08
CA ILE A 469 9.35 -29.23 -22.61
C ILE A 469 10.33 -28.24 -22.00
N PHE A 470 10.09 -27.91 -20.73
CA PHE A 470 10.86 -26.89 -20.03
C PHE A 470 11.06 -27.17 -18.54
N SER A 471 12.03 -26.46 -17.95
CA SER A 471 12.25 -26.38 -16.50
C SER A 471 12.66 -24.97 -16.06
N PHE A 472 12.15 -24.55 -14.90
CA PHE A 472 12.54 -23.35 -14.16
C PHE A 472 12.93 -23.76 -12.74
N LYS A 473 13.94 -23.10 -12.16
CA LYS A 473 14.42 -23.41 -10.79
C LYS A 473 13.33 -23.18 -9.74
N SER A 474 12.55 -22.11 -9.87
CA SER A 474 11.33 -21.88 -9.09
C SER A 474 10.48 -20.74 -9.68
N LYS A 475 9.33 -20.45 -9.05
CA LYS A 475 8.48 -19.30 -9.39
C LYS A 475 9.21 -17.97 -9.30
N ASP A 476 10.13 -17.83 -8.34
CA ASP A 476 10.88 -16.58 -8.10
C ASP A 476 12.28 -16.60 -8.74
N ASN A 477 12.78 -17.78 -9.11
CA ASN A 477 14.07 -17.98 -9.76
C ASN A 477 13.89 -18.61 -11.15
N PHE A 478 13.44 -17.81 -12.11
CA PHE A 478 13.07 -18.26 -13.46
C PHE A 478 14.02 -17.73 -14.58
N LYS A 479 15.09 -17.00 -14.22
CA LYS A 479 15.96 -16.28 -15.17
C LYS A 479 16.83 -17.20 -16.05
N ASP A 480 17.10 -18.43 -15.60
CA ASP A 480 17.88 -19.43 -16.34
C ASP A 480 17.00 -20.65 -16.69
N PRO A 481 16.02 -20.51 -17.59
CA PRO A 481 15.17 -21.63 -17.95
C PRO A 481 15.89 -22.63 -18.85
N ILE A 482 15.46 -23.89 -18.77
CA ILE A 482 15.78 -24.89 -19.78
C ILE A 482 14.60 -24.98 -20.73
N LEU A 483 14.82 -24.67 -22.01
CA LEU A 483 13.91 -24.99 -23.12
C LEU A 483 14.48 -26.15 -23.93
N SER A 484 13.65 -27.16 -24.17
CA SER A 484 14.01 -28.36 -24.92
C SER A 484 12.96 -28.68 -25.98
N ASN A 485 13.31 -28.56 -27.26
CA ASN A 485 12.41 -28.85 -28.37
C ASN A 485 12.40 -30.34 -28.73
N VAL A 486 11.44 -30.73 -29.56
CA VAL A 486 11.34 -32.11 -30.07
C VAL A 486 12.51 -32.43 -31.01
N LYS A 487 13.24 -33.49 -30.69
CA LYS A 487 14.28 -34.09 -31.53
C LYS A 487 13.73 -35.16 -32.48
N ARG A 488 12.72 -35.92 -32.05
CA ARG A 488 12.06 -36.97 -32.87
C ARG A 488 10.56 -36.75 -32.96
N THR A 489 10.12 -36.27 -34.11
CA THR A 489 8.75 -35.77 -34.28
C THR A 489 7.67 -36.84 -34.15
N GLU A 490 7.96 -38.08 -34.51
CA GLU A 490 6.99 -39.19 -34.56
C GLU A 490 6.55 -39.69 -33.17
N TYR A 491 7.26 -39.29 -32.12
CA TYR A 491 7.07 -39.77 -30.75
C TYR A 491 7.01 -38.62 -29.73
N ALA A 492 6.61 -37.42 -30.17
CA ALA A 492 6.67 -36.21 -29.34
C ALA A 492 5.72 -36.27 -28.14
N ILE A 493 4.51 -36.77 -28.36
CA ILE A 493 3.44 -36.91 -27.37
C ILE A 493 3.07 -38.39 -27.27
N ALA A 494 2.78 -38.89 -26.07
CA ALA A 494 2.32 -40.26 -25.85
C ALA A 494 0.89 -40.25 -25.29
N TYR A 495 0.04 -41.10 -25.85
CA TYR A 495 -1.37 -41.22 -25.47
C TYR A 495 -1.62 -42.59 -24.86
N CYS A 496 -2.17 -42.62 -23.64
CA CYS A 496 -2.59 -43.83 -22.95
C CYS A 496 -3.56 -43.44 -21.84
N ASN A 497 -4.61 -44.22 -21.62
CA ASN A 497 -5.59 -43.99 -20.56
C ASN A 497 -5.03 -44.03 -19.12
N LYS A 498 -3.80 -44.55 -18.95
CA LYS A 498 -3.07 -44.57 -17.66
C LYS A 498 -2.15 -43.38 -17.48
N TYR A 499 -2.01 -42.54 -18.49
CA TYR A 499 -1.07 -41.43 -18.50
C TYR A 499 -1.81 -40.13 -18.16
N GLY A 500 -1.08 -39.17 -17.61
CA GLY A 500 -1.49 -37.78 -17.61
C GLY A 500 -0.85 -37.04 -18.77
N PRO A 501 -0.36 -35.81 -18.54
CA PRO A 501 0.57 -35.15 -19.45
C PRO A 501 1.80 -36.03 -19.73
N ALA A 502 1.98 -36.41 -20.99
CA ALA A 502 3.01 -37.35 -21.40
C ALA A 502 3.76 -36.88 -22.67
N PHE A 503 4.89 -36.22 -22.44
CA PHE A 503 5.85 -35.81 -23.48
C PHE A 503 6.88 -36.93 -23.68
N HIS A 504 6.37 -38.10 -24.08
CA HIS A 504 7.09 -39.37 -24.10
C HIS A 504 7.66 -39.74 -22.73
N SER A 505 8.91 -40.21 -22.65
CA SER A 505 9.59 -40.47 -21.38
C SER A 505 10.32 -39.26 -20.82
N ASP A 506 10.37 -38.17 -21.59
CA ASP A 506 11.14 -36.97 -21.28
C ASP A 506 10.44 -36.11 -20.21
N LEU A 507 9.11 -36.17 -20.17
CA LEU A 507 8.27 -35.78 -19.04
C LEU A 507 7.01 -36.65 -19.03
N LEU A 508 6.86 -37.49 -18.00
CA LEU A 508 5.78 -38.48 -17.92
C LEU A 508 5.19 -38.56 -16.52
N LEU A 509 3.86 -38.45 -16.44
CA LEU A 509 3.05 -38.81 -15.29
C LEU A 509 2.19 -40.03 -15.64
N TYR A 510 2.31 -41.12 -14.89
CA TYR A 510 1.45 -42.29 -15.10
C TYR A 510 1.22 -43.13 -13.84
N THR A 511 0.21 -43.98 -13.93
CA THR A 511 -0.11 -44.96 -12.88
C THR A 511 0.32 -46.35 -13.31
N LYS A 512 1.15 -47.01 -12.50
CA LYS A 512 1.57 -48.40 -12.67
C LYS A 512 0.68 -49.33 -11.82
N GLY A 513 0.22 -50.43 -12.43
CA GLY A 513 -0.50 -51.49 -11.72
C GLY A 513 -1.97 -51.17 -11.41
N ASP A 514 -2.59 -50.29 -12.18
CA ASP A 514 -4.01 -49.99 -12.14
C ASP A 514 -4.54 -49.74 -13.55
N ASP A 515 -5.58 -50.48 -13.92
CA ASP A 515 -6.27 -50.35 -15.21
C ASP A 515 -7.51 -49.46 -15.12
N SER A 516 -7.94 -49.10 -13.90
CA SER A 516 -9.16 -48.31 -13.67
C SER A 516 -8.96 -46.80 -13.86
N GLY A 517 -7.71 -46.32 -13.83
CA GLY A 517 -7.37 -44.89 -13.91
C GLY A 517 -7.77 -44.07 -12.68
N LEU A 518 -8.23 -44.74 -11.60
CA LEU A 518 -8.72 -44.12 -10.38
C LEU A 518 -7.63 -43.87 -9.34
N LYS A 519 -6.51 -44.59 -9.42
CA LYS A 519 -5.37 -44.31 -8.55
C LYS A 519 -4.59 -43.08 -9.02
N GLU A 520 -4.13 -42.32 -8.05
CA GLU A 520 -3.22 -41.21 -8.28
C GLU A 520 -1.95 -41.67 -8.99
N TYR A 521 -1.34 -40.75 -9.73
CA TYR A 521 -0.04 -40.98 -10.35
C TYR A 521 0.98 -41.44 -9.29
N ASN A 522 1.56 -42.61 -9.50
CA ASN A 522 2.57 -43.19 -8.62
C ASN A 522 3.95 -43.27 -9.29
N VAL A 523 4.03 -42.86 -10.55
CA VAL A 523 5.30 -42.78 -11.28
C VAL A 523 5.38 -41.46 -12.03
N HIS A 524 6.32 -40.62 -11.61
CA HIS A 524 6.70 -39.38 -12.29
C HIS A 524 8.15 -39.48 -12.75
N LYS A 525 8.44 -39.10 -13.99
CA LYS A 525 9.80 -39.28 -14.55
C LYS A 525 10.14 -38.24 -15.61
N CYS A 526 11.39 -37.81 -15.60
CA CYS A 526 12.01 -37.05 -16.70
C CYS A 526 13.24 -37.80 -17.21
N LYS A 527 13.13 -38.49 -18.34
CA LYS A 527 14.25 -39.19 -19.00
C LYS A 527 14.36 -38.79 -20.46
N GLN A 528 15.40 -38.03 -20.76
CA GLN A 528 15.65 -37.51 -22.09
C GLN A 528 15.85 -38.64 -23.11
N LYS A 529 15.00 -38.65 -24.14
CA LYS A 529 15.04 -39.57 -25.28
C LYS A 529 14.56 -38.91 -26.58
N ARG A 530 13.47 -38.15 -26.53
CA ARG A 530 12.79 -37.58 -27.70
C ARG A 530 12.93 -36.07 -27.82
N TYR A 531 13.37 -35.40 -26.76
CA TYR A 531 13.64 -33.98 -26.73
C TYR A 531 15.14 -33.70 -26.66
N GLU A 532 15.54 -32.49 -27.06
CA GLU A 532 16.95 -32.11 -27.27
C GLU A 532 17.79 -32.10 -25.99
N LYS A 533 17.24 -31.62 -24.87
CA LYS A 533 17.94 -31.40 -23.60
C LYS A 533 17.26 -32.13 -22.45
N LYS A 534 18.04 -32.46 -21.42
CA LYS A 534 17.49 -32.87 -20.12
C LYS A 534 16.90 -31.65 -19.42
N ILE A 535 15.70 -31.79 -18.85
CA ILE A 535 15.04 -30.72 -18.08
C ILE A 535 15.25 -30.86 -16.57
N ARG A 536 15.94 -31.92 -16.12
CA ARG A 536 16.32 -32.17 -14.73
C ARG A 536 17.71 -32.78 -14.67
N ASP A 537 18.42 -32.53 -13.57
CA ASP A 537 19.77 -33.07 -13.33
C ASP A 537 19.77 -34.59 -13.09
N THR A 538 18.65 -35.12 -12.58
CA THR A 538 18.46 -36.55 -12.29
C THR A 538 17.37 -37.18 -13.17
N GLU A 539 17.53 -38.46 -13.49
CA GLU A 539 16.53 -39.30 -14.17
C GLU A 539 15.67 -40.14 -13.19
N GLU A 540 15.89 -39.94 -11.89
CA GLU A 540 15.13 -40.59 -10.82
C GLU A 540 13.67 -40.13 -10.79
N HIS A 541 12.85 -40.89 -10.05
CA HIS A 541 11.47 -40.51 -9.81
C HIS A 541 11.40 -39.28 -8.91
N PHE A 542 10.47 -38.39 -9.19
CA PHE A 542 10.22 -37.23 -8.35
C PHE A 542 8.80 -37.26 -7.78
N LEU A 543 8.59 -36.52 -6.69
CA LEU A 543 7.26 -36.24 -6.16
C LEU A 543 6.83 -34.86 -6.66
N MET A 544 5.56 -34.73 -7.02
CA MET A 544 4.98 -33.43 -7.32
C MET A 544 4.20 -32.90 -6.11
N GLU A 545 4.23 -31.59 -5.92
CA GLU A 545 3.41 -30.87 -4.95
C GLU A 545 2.04 -30.53 -5.55
N ASP A 546 2.03 -30.04 -6.80
CA ASP A 546 0.81 -29.77 -7.56
C ASP A 546 1.11 -29.78 -9.07
N TYR A 547 0.08 -29.83 -9.92
CA TYR A 547 0.19 -29.58 -11.35
C TYR A 547 -1.03 -28.84 -11.89
N GLU A 548 -0.82 -28.04 -12.93
CA GLU A 548 -1.87 -27.27 -13.59
C GLU A 548 -1.77 -27.48 -15.11
N VAL A 549 -2.92 -27.67 -15.77
CA VAL A 549 -3.03 -27.76 -17.22
C VAL A 549 -3.90 -26.60 -17.71
N PHE A 550 -3.37 -25.83 -18.66
CA PHE A 550 -4.05 -24.69 -19.25
C PHE A 550 -4.31 -24.93 -20.74
N GLN A 551 -5.47 -24.53 -21.23
CA GLN A 551 -5.70 -24.29 -22.65
C GLN A 551 -5.22 -22.89 -23.00
N ILE A 552 -4.49 -22.78 -24.11
CA ILE A 552 -3.97 -21.53 -24.65
C ILE A 552 -4.92 -21.04 -25.74
N ILE A 553 -5.53 -19.87 -25.52
CA ILE A 553 -6.48 -19.26 -26.45
C ILE A 553 -5.90 -17.92 -26.89
N LYS A 554 -5.74 -17.71 -28.20
CA LYS A 554 -5.24 -16.43 -28.73
C LYS A 554 -6.26 -15.34 -28.43
N LYS A 555 -5.81 -14.23 -27.85
CA LYS A 555 -6.67 -13.06 -27.63
C LYS A 555 -6.96 -12.41 -28.98
N ASP A 556 -8.22 -12.04 -29.20
CA ASP A 556 -8.57 -11.11 -30.26
C ASP A 556 -7.98 -9.74 -29.88
N VAL A 557 -7.00 -9.28 -30.66
CA VAL A 557 -6.30 -8.00 -30.45
C VAL A 557 -6.98 -6.89 -31.23
#